data_AF-A0A7R8H0K8-F1
#
_entry.id   AF-A0A7R8H0K8-F1
#
_cell.length_a   1.000
_cell.length_b   1.000
_cell.length_c   1.000
_cell.angle_alpha   90.00
_cell.angle_beta   90.00
_cell.angle_gamma   90.00
#
_symmetry.space_group_name_H-M   'P 1'
#
loop_
_entity.id
_entity.type
_entity.pdbx_description
1 polymer ?
#
loop_
_entity_poly.entity_id
_entity_poly.type
_entity_poly.pdbx_seq_one_letter_code
_entity_poly.pdbx_strand_id
1 'polypeptide(L)'
;MRKRVKNLVDEGRLEFINGGWSMNDEAAAHYNAIIDQMSLGLRFLNDTFGEPSVPEIAWQIDPFGHAKEQANIFFNMGFKGLFFGRADHADIAQRRQDKSLEMLWESRPGSSRLFTGILPNLYQPPNGFCFDVFCGDDAMVDNLESPEYNIPQKMKAFLKVVLDESKVYATNQIPMTMGGDFQYTDASMWFKNMDKVMKYFKHEKINILYSTPSCYAKAVKASMKGSFPIKTDDFFPYSNDPHSYWTENVMVMKRALGVTQHHDAVTGTGKQAVTNDYASRLSIASEKCYDSANFHQNYNPHFPGNGNYEYFIDGSAISTFPISKSVMNIPGRSSFVHNEINVYFEAKEVLPMSFKTFKVNVSPKKESKVKENESLSRVIGDSNFKTNIILDIIGQVLVTRIFRNEEYFEFEWLVGPIPTDNNEVGKEIVLQYTSKDIRSQNTFYTDSNGRQYIKRKKDFRSTWKLDLSTEPVSRNYYPITSAITVEDSHIRMALLTDRSQGGTSLKDGGIETMIHRRLLFDDAFGVNEALNETAFGKGLVVRGKHWLLFEKPESKAPSRFLSIKKYDDCIVSFSDSSKALFVPLPPLNHDELPQNVHILTLERVSNGILIRFEHFFR
;
A
#
# COMPACT_ATOMS: atom_id res chain seq x y z
N MET A 1 37.81 -22.48 4.30
CA MET A 1 37.22 -21.12 4.26
C MET A 1 37.00 -20.53 5.65
N ARG A 2 36.24 -21.17 6.55
CA ARG A 2 35.92 -20.65 7.91
C ARG A 2 37.13 -20.12 8.70
N LYS A 3 38.23 -20.87 8.78
CA LYS A 3 39.48 -20.43 9.46
C LYS A 3 40.07 -19.15 8.84
N ARG A 4 40.01 -18.99 7.51
CA ARG A 4 40.52 -17.78 6.83
C ARG A 4 39.66 -16.56 7.20
N VAL A 5 38.34 -16.70 7.21
CA VAL A 5 37.43 -15.62 7.62
C VAL A 5 37.67 -15.27 9.09
N LYS A 6 37.78 -16.26 9.98
CA LYS A 6 38.11 -16.01 11.38
C LYS A 6 39.43 -15.27 11.55
N ASN A 7 40.49 -15.65 10.84
CA ASN A 7 41.76 -14.91 10.88
C ASN A 7 41.60 -13.45 10.42
N LEU A 8 40.80 -13.19 9.37
CA LEU A 8 40.56 -11.81 8.91
C LEU A 8 39.82 -10.99 9.97
N VAL A 9 38.89 -11.60 10.71
CA VAL A 9 38.18 -10.96 11.83
C VAL A 9 39.12 -10.72 13.00
N ASP A 10 39.90 -11.73 13.41
CA ASP A 10 40.85 -11.64 14.52
C ASP A 10 41.99 -10.62 14.23
N GLU A 11 42.37 -10.45 12.95
CA GLU A 11 43.33 -9.44 12.47
C GLU A 11 42.71 -8.03 12.33
N GLY A 12 41.38 -7.88 12.48
CA GLY A 12 40.66 -6.62 12.28
C GLY A 12 40.56 -6.17 10.82
N ARG A 13 40.84 -7.06 9.85
CA ARG A 13 40.74 -6.79 8.42
C ARG A 13 39.32 -6.95 7.87
N LEU A 14 38.47 -7.68 8.60
CA LEU A 14 37.04 -7.80 8.37
C LEU A 14 36.32 -7.46 9.68
N GLU A 15 35.60 -6.33 9.69
CA GLU A 15 34.76 -5.93 10.81
C GLU A 15 33.29 -6.18 10.46
N PHE A 16 32.55 -6.85 11.33
CA PHE A 16 31.10 -6.85 11.27
C PHE A 16 30.58 -5.54 11.89
N ILE A 17 29.59 -4.92 11.26
CA ILE A 17 28.91 -3.70 11.75
C ILE A 17 27.40 -3.95 11.78
N ASN A 18 26.68 -3.28 12.68
CA ASN A 18 25.30 -3.57 13.04
C ASN A 18 25.12 -4.97 13.66
N GLY A 19 25.35 -6.05 12.89
CA GLY A 19 25.36 -7.42 13.38
C GLY A 19 24.00 -8.02 13.69
N GLY A 20 22.91 -7.33 13.37
CA GLY A 20 21.59 -7.95 13.28
C GLY A 20 21.48 -8.93 12.12
N TRP A 21 20.41 -9.72 12.13
CA TRP A 21 20.04 -10.58 11.01
C TRP A 21 19.75 -9.78 9.73
N SER A 22 19.28 -8.54 9.88
CA SER A 22 19.14 -7.56 8.81
C SER A 22 19.34 -6.12 9.31
N MET A 23 19.39 -5.17 8.38
CA MET A 23 19.22 -3.74 8.66
C MET A 23 17.70 -3.47 8.73
N ASN A 24 17.15 -3.40 9.95
CA ASN A 24 15.70 -3.24 10.15
C ASN A 24 15.23 -1.83 9.76
N ASP A 25 13.97 -1.72 9.32
CA ASP A 25 13.26 -0.45 9.25
C ASP A 25 13.13 0.19 10.65
N GLU A 26 12.99 1.51 10.70
CA GLU A 26 12.84 2.28 11.95
C GLU A 26 11.46 2.93 12.09
N ALA A 27 10.65 2.95 11.02
CA ALA A 27 9.31 3.54 11.05
C ALA A 27 8.23 2.52 11.47
N ALA A 28 8.23 1.32 10.88
CA ALA A 28 7.21 0.29 11.05
C ALA A 28 7.70 -0.94 11.84
N ALA A 29 8.98 -1.05 12.15
CA ALA A 29 9.49 -2.18 12.92
C ALA A 29 9.17 -2.07 14.42
N HIS A 30 8.72 -3.17 15.02
CA HIS A 30 8.53 -3.24 16.46
C HIS A 30 9.84 -3.43 17.21
N TYR A 31 10.02 -2.72 18.33
CA TYR A 31 11.20 -2.86 19.18
C TYR A 31 11.50 -4.31 19.56
N ASN A 32 10.47 -5.15 19.79
CA ASN A 32 10.70 -6.59 20.06
C ASN A 32 11.30 -7.32 18.86
N ALA A 33 10.79 -7.10 17.64
CA ALA A 33 11.34 -7.71 16.44
C ALA A 33 12.76 -7.22 16.14
N ILE A 34 13.03 -5.93 16.43
CA ILE A 34 14.37 -5.34 16.36
C ILE A 34 15.29 -6.05 17.35
N ILE A 35 14.90 -6.19 18.61
CA ILE A 35 15.69 -6.88 19.63
C ILE A 35 15.93 -8.34 19.27
N ASP A 36 14.91 -9.07 18.78
CA ASP A 36 15.01 -10.48 18.42
C ASP A 36 15.98 -10.71 17.26
N GLN A 37 15.84 -9.93 16.18
CA GLN A 37 16.70 -10.07 15.00
C GLN A 37 18.15 -9.66 15.32
N MET A 38 18.34 -8.62 16.15
CA MET A 38 19.65 -8.22 16.65
C MET A 38 20.25 -9.32 17.52
N SER A 39 19.50 -9.85 18.48
CA SER A 39 19.95 -10.92 19.38
C SER A 39 20.35 -12.17 18.62
N LEU A 40 19.59 -12.53 17.58
CA LEU A 40 19.91 -13.68 16.73
C LEU A 40 21.24 -13.49 16.00
N GLY A 41 21.43 -12.34 15.35
CA GLY A 41 22.65 -12.04 14.59
C GLY A 41 23.89 -11.90 15.49
N LEU A 42 23.78 -11.13 16.58
CA LEU A 42 24.88 -10.90 17.53
C LEU A 42 25.33 -12.20 18.21
N ARG A 43 24.38 -13.07 18.59
CA ARG A 43 24.70 -14.40 19.13
C ARG A 43 25.39 -15.27 18.08
N PHE A 44 24.88 -15.29 16.85
CA PHE A 44 25.52 -16.05 15.77
C PHE A 44 26.97 -15.62 15.54
N LEU A 45 27.24 -14.30 15.52
CA LEU A 45 28.60 -13.77 15.37
C LEU A 45 29.49 -14.23 16.52
N ASN A 46 29.06 -14.03 17.77
CA ASN A 46 29.83 -14.42 18.96
C ASN A 46 30.11 -15.93 18.99
N ASP A 47 29.10 -16.77 18.74
CA ASP A 47 29.24 -18.24 18.76
C ASP A 47 30.16 -18.74 17.64
N THR A 48 30.20 -18.04 16.50
CA THR A 48 30.95 -18.47 15.30
C THR A 48 32.39 -17.95 15.29
N PHE A 49 32.59 -16.69 15.69
CA PHE A 49 33.86 -15.98 15.53
C PHE A 49 34.47 -15.54 16.87
N GLY A 50 33.71 -15.57 17.96
CA GLY A 50 34.14 -15.13 19.29
C GLY A 50 33.81 -13.67 19.59
N GLU A 51 34.10 -13.25 20.81
CA GLU A 51 33.77 -11.91 21.33
C GLU A 51 34.26 -10.74 20.46
N PRO A 52 35.46 -10.77 19.84
CA PRO A 52 35.92 -9.69 18.95
C PRO A 52 35.06 -9.45 17.70
N SER A 53 34.15 -10.36 17.38
CA SER A 53 33.24 -10.23 16.23
C SER A 53 31.94 -9.50 16.54
N VAL A 54 31.66 -9.22 17.82
CA VAL A 54 30.48 -8.48 18.24
C VAL A 54 30.69 -7.00 17.89
N PRO A 55 29.84 -6.41 17.03
CA PRO A 55 30.03 -5.06 16.52
C PRO A 55 29.91 -3.98 17.60
N GLU A 56 30.79 -2.98 17.55
CA GLU A 56 30.69 -1.79 18.41
C GLU A 56 29.89 -0.65 17.77
N ILE A 57 29.64 -0.72 16.46
CA ILE A 57 28.99 0.34 15.68
C ILE A 57 27.76 -0.19 14.96
N ALA A 58 26.64 0.52 15.13
CA ALA A 58 25.41 0.29 14.39
C ALA A 58 25.46 0.98 13.02
N TRP A 59 24.83 0.36 12.02
CA TRP A 59 24.90 0.78 10.63
C TRP A 59 23.50 0.71 9.99
N GLN A 60 22.85 1.87 9.85
CA GLN A 60 21.48 2.04 9.36
C GLN A 60 21.49 2.99 8.16
N ILE A 61 22.20 2.63 7.10
CA ILE A 61 22.46 3.57 5.99
C ILE A 61 21.26 3.83 5.08
N ASP A 62 20.30 2.90 5.04
CA ASP A 62 19.21 2.91 4.06
C ASP A 62 17.76 2.99 4.60
N PRO A 63 17.45 2.90 5.91
CA PRO A 63 16.10 3.22 6.41
C PRO A 63 15.66 4.64 6.05
N PHE A 64 14.37 4.81 5.74
CA PHE A 64 13.80 6.08 5.28
C PHE A 64 13.43 7.02 6.43
N GLY A 65 14.45 7.49 7.15
CA GLY A 65 14.32 8.26 8.40
C GLY A 65 14.64 7.39 9.62
N HIS A 66 14.97 8.04 10.75
CA HIS A 66 15.55 7.34 11.91
C HIS A 66 14.81 7.65 13.21
N ALA A 67 14.44 6.61 13.94
CA ALA A 67 13.68 6.69 15.17
C ALA A 67 14.58 6.95 16.37
N LYS A 68 14.15 7.85 17.25
CA LYS A 68 14.80 8.07 18.55
C LYS A 68 14.90 6.78 19.38
N GLU A 69 13.89 5.92 19.31
CA GLU A 69 13.89 4.65 20.06
C GLU A 69 14.93 3.66 19.51
N GLN A 70 15.24 3.67 18.21
CA GLN A 70 16.31 2.85 17.65
C GLN A 70 17.67 3.20 18.28
N ALA A 71 17.97 4.50 18.43
CA ALA A 71 19.17 4.97 19.12
C ALA A 71 19.19 4.54 20.60
N ASN A 72 18.04 4.55 21.28
CA ASN A 72 17.92 4.02 22.64
C ASN A 72 18.21 2.51 22.70
N ILE A 73 17.63 1.72 21.80
CA ILE A 73 17.82 0.27 21.75
C ILE A 73 19.31 -0.05 21.51
N PHE A 74 19.94 0.60 20.53
CA PHE A 74 21.37 0.40 20.26
C PHE A 74 22.26 0.83 21.42
N PHE A 75 21.96 1.95 22.09
CA PHE A 75 22.69 2.33 23.30
C PHE A 75 22.60 1.25 24.39
N ASN A 76 21.40 0.70 24.63
CA ASN A 76 21.20 -0.37 25.63
C ASN A 76 21.83 -1.72 25.22
N MET A 77 22.02 -1.96 23.92
CA MET A 77 22.78 -3.11 23.40
C MET A 77 24.31 -2.93 23.52
N GLY A 78 24.79 -1.77 23.95
CA GLY A 78 26.22 -1.50 24.14
C GLY A 78 26.93 -0.94 22.91
N PHE A 79 26.20 -0.55 21.86
CA PHE A 79 26.80 0.13 20.72
C PHE A 79 27.42 1.47 21.15
N LYS A 80 28.60 1.77 20.60
CA LYS A 80 29.36 2.99 20.85
C LYS A 80 29.07 4.10 19.83
N GLY A 81 28.41 3.76 18.73
CA GLY A 81 27.94 4.72 17.74
C GLY A 81 26.99 4.15 16.70
N LEU A 82 26.37 5.04 15.93
CA LEU A 82 25.42 4.76 14.85
C LEU A 82 25.76 5.64 13.64
N PHE A 83 25.76 5.07 12.45
CA PHE A 83 25.87 5.84 11.20
C PHE A 83 24.69 5.55 10.27
N PHE A 84 24.24 6.60 9.58
CA PHE A 84 23.18 6.51 8.59
C PHE A 84 23.37 7.49 7.43
N GLY A 85 22.70 7.24 6.31
CA GLY A 85 22.79 8.05 5.10
C GLY A 85 21.60 8.98 4.87
N ARG A 86 20.42 8.65 5.41
CA ARG A 86 19.15 9.30 5.06
C ARG A 86 18.67 10.22 6.18
N ALA A 87 18.42 11.48 5.85
CA ALA A 87 17.72 12.45 6.69
C ALA A 87 17.06 13.48 5.78
N ASP A 88 16.24 14.37 6.32
CA ASP A 88 15.66 15.45 5.53
C ASP A 88 16.75 16.27 4.81
N HIS A 89 16.53 16.55 3.53
CA HIS A 89 17.47 17.29 2.70
C HIS A 89 17.83 18.68 3.23
N ALA A 90 16.88 19.39 3.87
CA ALA A 90 17.12 20.71 4.45
C ALA A 90 17.88 20.59 5.78
N ASP A 91 17.59 19.57 6.60
CA ASP A 91 18.39 19.24 7.79
C ASP A 91 19.85 18.91 7.39
N ILE A 92 20.06 18.03 6.40
CA ILE A 92 21.41 17.72 5.90
C ILE A 92 22.12 18.98 5.39
N ALA A 93 21.43 19.83 4.63
CA ALA A 93 22.00 21.08 4.12
C ALA A 93 22.43 22.03 5.26
N GLN A 94 21.60 22.16 6.30
CA GLN A 94 21.91 22.95 7.49
C GLN A 94 23.10 22.36 8.25
N ARG A 95 23.09 21.04 8.49
CA ARG A 95 24.16 20.32 9.20
C ARG A 95 25.51 20.39 8.49
N ARG A 96 25.50 20.45 7.15
CA ARG A 96 26.70 20.68 6.36
C ARG A 96 27.27 22.10 6.55
N GLN A 97 26.42 23.09 6.76
CA GLN A 97 26.84 24.49 6.97
C GLN A 97 27.41 24.72 8.36
N ASP A 98 26.76 24.19 9.40
CA ASP A 98 27.19 24.37 10.79
C ASP A 98 28.12 23.24 11.30
N LYS A 99 28.45 22.27 10.43
CA LYS A 99 29.34 21.13 10.70
C LYS A 99 28.82 20.20 11.80
N SER A 100 27.50 19.99 11.85
CA SER A 100 26.80 19.14 12.83
C SER A 100 26.29 17.80 12.27
N LEU A 101 26.92 17.28 11.19
CA LEU A 101 26.67 15.91 10.71
C LEU A 101 27.09 14.84 11.73
N GLU A 102 27.96 15.19 12.69
CA GLU A 102 28.39 14.34 13.79
C GLU A 102 27.86 14.91 15.11
N MET A 103 27.18 14.08 15.90
CA MET A 103 26.42 14.53 17.06
C MET A 103 26.39 13.47 18.17
N LEU A 104 25.93 13.88 19.35
CA LEU A 104 25.45 12.96 20.38
C LEU A 104 23.93 12.93 20.32
N TRP A 105 23.38 11.79 19.92
CA TRP A 105 21.93 11.57 19.92
C TRP A 105 21.49 11.11 21.30
N GLU A 106 20.80 12.00 22.01
CA GLU A 106 20.28 11.80 23.35
C GLU A 106 18.86 11.24 23.28
N SER A 107 18.73 9.92 23.47
CA SER A 107 17.44 9.25 23.44
C SER A 107 16.68 9.34 24.78
N ARG A 108 17.39 9.58 25.89
CA ARG A 108 16.80 9.88 27.20
C ARG A 108 17.55 11.05 27.83
N PRO A 109 16.84 12.09 28.31
CA PRO A 109 17.48 13.27 28.88
C PRO A 109 18.49 12.91 29.98
N GLY A 110 19.75 13.31 29.80
CA GLY A 110 20.79 13.14 30.82
C GLY A 110 21.42 11.74 30.94
N SER A 111 21.09 10.78 30.06
CA SER A 111 21.71 9.43 30.14
C SER A 111 22.18 8.89 28.78
N SER A 112 21.26 8.47 27.90
CA SER A 112 21.57 7.63 26.75
C SER A 112 21.99 8.45 25.54
N ARG A 113 23.28 8.81 25.51
CA ARG A 113 23.91 9.53 24.41
C ARG A 113 24.71 8.58 23.54
N LEU A 114 24.19 8.29 22.35
CA LEU A 114 24.89 7.52 21.33
C LEU A 114 25.61 8.49 20.38
N PHE A 115 26.87 8.22 20.05
CA PHE A 115 27.55 8.99 19.00
C PHE A 115 26.92 8.66 17.65
N THR A 116 26.52 9.67 16.90
CA THR A 116 25.79 9.48 15.65
C THR A 116 26.39 10.31 14.53
N GLY A 117 26.63 9.71 13.37
CA GLY A 117 27.16 10.38 12.20
C GLY A 117 26.26 10.20 10.98
N ILE A 118 25.96 11.30 10.30
CA ILE A 118 25.33 11.30 8.97
C ILE A 118 26.44 11.24 7.92
N LEU A 119 26.36 10.26 7.02
CA LEU A 119 27.35 10.04 5.97
C LEU A 119 27.31 11.14 4.89
N PRO A 120 28.44 11.44 4.22
CA PRO A 120 28.54 12.64 3.38
C PRO A 120 27.79 12.50 2.06
N ASN A 121 27.76 11.31 1.48
CA ASN A 121 27.22 11.03 0.15
C ASN A 121 26.17 9.91 0.21
N LEU A 122 25.18 10.04 1.11
CA LEU A 122 24.19 9.00 1.41
C LEU A 122 24.90 7.74 1.94
N TYR A 123 25.33 6.83 1.07
CA TYR A 123 26.20 5.71 1.41
C TYR A 123 27.05 5.24 0.22
N GLN A 124 27.20 6.10 -0.78
CA GLN A 124 27.87 5.81 -2.07
C GLN A 124 29.35 6.22 -2.04
N PRO A 125 30.19 5.70 -2.95
CA PRO A 125 31.54 6.23 -3.14
C PRO A 125 31.52 7.67 -3.64
N PRO A 126 32.61 8.42 -3.45
CA PRO A 126 32.76 9.70 -4.12
C PRO A 126 32.58 9.57 -5.63
N ASN A 127 31.92 10.56 -6.24
CA ASN A 127 31.70 10.59 -7.69
C ASN A 127 33.03 10.42 -8.45
N GLY A 128 33.07 9.46 -9.39
CA GLY A 128 34.28 9.15 -10.16
C GLY A 128 35.20 8.09 -9.52
N PHE A 129 34.81 7.53 -8.38
CA PHE A 129 35.57 6.53 -7.62
C PHE A 129 34.77 5.27 -7.29
N CYS A 130 33.74 4.94 -8.05
CA CYS A 130 33.14 3.61 -7.99
C CYS A 130 33.99 2.60 -8.77
N PHE A 131 34.51 1.58 -8.10
CA PHE A 131 35.42 0.60 -8.71
C PHE A 131 34.80 -0.80 -8.88
N ASP A 132 33.47 -0.87 -8.90
CA ASP A 132 32.74 -2.12 -9.12
C ASP A 132 32.62 -2.47 -10.62
N VAL A 133 32.36 -3.74 -10.92
CA VAL A 133 32.19 -4.23 -12.30
C VAL A 133 30.99 -3.61 -13.01
N PHE A 134 29.99 -3.16 -12.24
CA PHE A 134 28.77 -2.53 -12.77
C PHE A 134 28.85 -1.00 -12.80
N CYS A 135 29.96 -0.41 -12.34
CA CYS A 135 30.13 1.03 -12.34
C CYS A 135 30.70 1.54 -13.67
N GLY A 136 30.23 2.72 -14.08
CA GLY A 136 30.69 3.40 -15.29
C GLY A 136 31.93 4.27 -15.10
N ASP A 137 32.50 4.31 -13.89
CA ASP A 137 33.66 5.13 -13.58
C ASP A 137 34.96 4.46 -14.08
N ASP A 138 35.87 5.26 -14.65
CA ASP A 138 37.15 4.75 -15.13
C ASP A 138 37.96 4.11 -14.00
N ALA A 139 38.56 2.94 -14.27
CA ALA A 139 39.55 2.35 -13.38
C ALA A 139 40.83 3.21 -13.30
N MET A 140 41.63 2.99 -12.27
CA MET A 140 42.95 3.62 -12.11
C MET A 140 43.97 2.94 -13.03
N VAL A 141 44.40 3.63 -14.09
CA VAL A 141 45.38 3.13 -15.06
C VAL A 141 46.71 3.83 -14.84
N ASP A 142 47.68 3.09 -14.29
CA ASP A 142 49.01 3.57 -13.89
C ASP A 142 50.13 3.16 -14.85
N ASN A 143 49.81 2.48 -15.96
CA ASN A 143 50.77 2.25 -17.04
C ASN A 143 50.94 3.54 -17.86
N LEU A 144 52.11 4.17 -17.77
CA LEU A 144 52.47 5.41 -18.48
C LEU A 144 52.39 5.30 -20.01
N GLU A 145 52.52 4.08 -20.56
CA GLU A 145 52.45 3.84 -22.00
C GLU A 145 51.01 3.59 -22.49
N SER A 146 50.06 3.42 -21.56
CA SER A 146 48.65 3.24 -21.93
C SER A 146 48.05 4.56 -22.39
N PRO A 147 47.29 4.58 -23.51
CA PRO A 147 46.51 5.76 -23.89
C PRO A 147 45.45 6.12 -22.84
N GLU A 148 45.11 5.20 -21.93
CA GLU A 148 44.15 5.39 -20.85
C GLU A 148 44.80 5.85 -19.52
N TYR A 149 46.12 6.14 -19.50
CA TYR A 149 46.82 6.61 -18.29
C TYR A 149 46.11 7.83 -17.68
N ASN A 150 45.63 7.70 -16.44
CA ASN A 150 44.73 8.69 -15.83
C ASN A 150 45.05 9.06 -14.37
N ILE A 151 46.21 8.63 -13.85
CA ILE A 151 46.59 8.87 -12.45
C ILE A 151 46.59 10.36 -12.06
N PRO A 152 47.21 11.29 -12.82
CA PRO A 152 47.21 12.70 -12.44
C PRO A 152 45.80 13.32 -12.34
N GLN A 153 44.92 12.96 -13.27
CA GLN A 153 43.54 13.45 -13.33
C GLN A 153 42.73 12.90 -12.15
N LYS A 154 42.83 11.59 -11.88
CA LYS A 154 42.15 10.95 -10.73
C LYS A 154 42.66 11.50 -9.41
N MET A 155 43.96 11.72 -9.21
CA MET A 155 44.48 12.29 -7.95
C MET A 155 44.04 13.73 -7.73
N LYS A 156 43.92 14.53 -8.80
CA LYS A 156 43.36 15.89 -8.72
C LYS A 156 41.87 15.86 -8.34
N ALA A 157 41.10 14.96 -8.93
CA ALA A 157 39.68 14.78 -8.59
C ALA A 157 39.51 14.30 -7.14
N PHE A 158 40.32 13.34 -6.71
CA PHE A 158 40.30 12.82 -5.34
C PHE A 158 40.63 13.90 -4.32
N LEU A 159 41.65 14.73 -4.57
CA LEU A 159 41.98 15.87 -3.71
C LEU A 159 40.79 16.83 -3.56
N LYS A 160 40.07 17.09 -4.66
CA LYS A 160 38.87 17.94 -4.62
C LYS A 160 37.79 17.36 -3.71
N VAL A 161 37.51 16.05 -3.81
CA VAL A 161 36.56 15.35 -2.93
C VAL A 161 36.98 15.51 -1.47
N VAL A 162 38.23 15.18 -1.14
CA VAL A 162 38.73 15.28 0.25
C VAL A 162 38.57 16.70 0.80
N LEU A 163 38.93 17.71 0.01
CA LEU A 163 38.81 19.11 0.42
C LEU A 163 37.36 19.56 0.56
N ASP A 164 36.45 19.10 -0.29
CA ASP A 164 35.04 19.45 -0.21
C ASP A 164 34.36 18.78 1.00
N GLU A 165 34.62 17.50 1.27
CA GLU A 165 34.12 16.81 2.46
C GLU A 165 34.74 17.38 3.76
N SER A 166 36.00 17.83 3.74
CA SER A 166 36.64 18.46 4.91
C SER A 166 35.93 19.73 5.40
N LYS A 167 35.10 20.36 4.55
CA LYS A 167 34.38 21.57 4.89
C LYS A 167 33.15 21.30 5.75
N VAL A 168 32.56 20.11 5.66
CA VAL A 168 31.26 19.81 6.28
C VAL A 168 31.36 19.04 7.60
N TYR A 169 32.54 18.51 7.93
CA TYR A 169 32.81 17.84 9.22
C TYR A 169 33.52 18.77 10.21
N ALA A 170 33.27 18.53 11.50
CA ALA A 170 33.84 19.32 12.59
C ALA A 170 35.31 18.96 12.88
N THR A 171 35.69 17.70 12.65
CA THR A 171 37.04 17.20 12.91
C THR A 171 37.87 17.10 11.61
N ASN A 172 39.15 16.75 11.74
CA ASN A 172 40.03 16.46 10.62
C ASN A 172 40.01 14.98 10.21
N GLN A 173 39.02 14.21 10.69
CA GLN A 173 38.75 12.84 10.27
C GLN A 173 37.54 12.88 9.34
N ILE A 174 37.67 12.32 8.14
CA ILE A 174 36.63 12.38 7.12
C ILE A 174 36.30 10.95 6.70
N PRO A 175 35.02 10.53 6.72
CA PRO A 175 34.61 9.21 6.32
C PRO A 175 34.39 9.17 4.81
N MET A 176 34.93 8.16 4.14
CA MET A 176 34.64 7.89 2.72
C MET A 176 34.06 6.49 2.57
N THR A 177 32.78 6.40 2.21
CA THR A 177 32.07 5.15 2.00
C THR A 177 32.43 4.58 0.63
N MET A 178 33.44 3.71 0.57
CA MET A 178 33.89 3.08 -0.68
C MET A 178 33.03 1.86 -1.04
N GLY A 179 31.74 2.05 -1.30
CA GLY A 179 30.81 0.96 -1.59
C GLY A 179 29.39 1.46 -1.87
N GLY A 180 28.48 0.57 -2.21
CA GLY A 180 27.08 0.86 -2.55
C GLY A 180 26.28 -0.42 -2.74
N ASP A 181 25.06 -0.31 -3.26
CA ASP A 181 24.14 -1.45 -3.45
C ASP A 181 24.80 -2.60 -4.20
N PHE A 182 24.92 -3.75 -3.53
CA PHE A 182 25.47 -5.00 -4.08
C PHE A 182 26.86 -4.88 -4.74
N GLN A 183 27.67 -3.92 -4.30
CA GLN A 183 29.06 -3.79 -4.74
C GLN A 183 29.98 -4.82 -4.07
N TYR A 184 31.25 -4.83 -4.49
CA TYR A 184 32.25 -5.85 -4.20
C TYR A 184 31.95 -7.22 -4.84
N THR A 185 31.20 -7.25 -5.95
CA THR A 185 31.00 -8.47 -6.75
C THR A 185 32.35 -9.04 -7.22
N ASP A 186 33.25 -8.17 -7.67
CA ASP A 186 34.70 -8.45 -7.71
C ASP A 186 35.46 -7.50 -6.79
N ALA A 187 35.63 -7.91 -5.54
CA ALA A 187 36.37 -7.17 -4.54
C ALA A 187 37.82 -6.84 -4.96
N SER A 188 38.43 -7.63 -5.85
CA SER A 188 39.79 -7.40 -6.35
C SER A 188 39.90 -6.07 -7.09
N MET A 189 38.86 -5.69 -7.84
CA MET A 189 38.83 -4.41 -8.55
C MET A 189 38.81 -3.23 -7.58
N TRP A 190 37.96 -3.29 -6.55
CA TRP A 190 37.93 -2.28 -5.48
C TRP A 190 39.30 -2.12 -4.82
N PHE A 191 39.86 -3.21 -4.28
CA PHE A 191 41.13 -3.14 -3.55
C PHE A 191 42.30 -2.71 -4.44
N LYS A 192 42.40 -3.20 -5.68
CA LYS A 192 43.47 -2.75 -6.61
C LYS A 192 43.42 -1.25 -6.88
N ASN A 193 42.24 -0.70 -7.09
CA ASN A 193 42.08 0.72 -7.39
C ASN A 193 42.31 1.57 -6.13
N MET A 194 41.79 1.16 -4.97
CA MET A 194 42.04 1.85 -3.69
C MET A 194 43.53 1.80 -3.29
N ASP A 195 44.22 0.68 -3.54
CA ASP A 195 45.67 0.56 -3.35
C ASP A 195 46.43 1.55 -4.24
N LYS A 196 45.99 1.74 -5.48
CA LYS A 196 46.54 2.77 -6.38
C LYS A 196 46.26 4.18 -5.86
N VAL A 197 45.06 4.46 -5.34
CA VAL A 197 44.77 5.76 -4.70
C VAL A 197 45.75 6.02 -3.55
N MET A 198 45.94 5.08 -2.63
CA MET A 198 46.92 5.23 -1.53
C MET A 198 48.38 5.31 -1.98
N LYS A 199 48.74 4.57 -3.04
CA LYS A 199 50.09 4.60 -3.61
C LYS A 199 50.41 5.97 -4.20
N TYR A 200 49.51 6.52 -5.01
CA TYR A 200 49.77 7.72 -5.83
C TYR A 200 49.34 9.03 -5.16
N PHE A 201 48.40 9.00 -4.22
CA PHE A 201 47.99 10.19 -3.49
C PHE A 201 49.05 10.58 -2.46
N LYS A 202 49.97 11.47 -2.84
CA LYS A 202 50.99 12.05 -1.97
C LYS A 202 50.63 13.50 -1.67
N HIS A 203 50.40 13.81 -0.39
CA HIS A 203 50.05 15.14 0.06
C HIS A 203 50.68 15.41 1.44
N GLU A 204 51.17 16.64 1.67
CA GLU A 204 51.95 16.97 2.88
C GLU A 204 51.11 16.98 4.17
N LYS A 205 49.81 17.23 4.06
CA LYS A 205 48.90 17.45 5.21
C LYS A 205 47.75 16.45 5.30
N ILE A 206 47.57 15.60 4.30
CA ILE A 206 46.42 14.71 4.19
C ILE A 206 46.96 13.28 4.18
N ASN A 207 46.45 12.46 5.10
CA ASN A 207 46.72 11.04 5.13
C ASN A 207 45.46 10.28 4.77
N ILE A 208 45.61 9.20 4.01
CA ILE A 208 44.52 8.32 3.61
C ILE A 208 44.88 6.89 3.98
N LEU A 209 43.89 6.13 4.44
CA LEU A 209 44.09 4.78 4.95
C LEU A 209 42.79 3.98 4.82
N TYR A 210 42.92 2.65 4.71
CA TYR A 210 41.79 1.76 4.95
C TYR A 210 41.32 1.91 6.40
N SER A 211 40.02 2.11 6.57
CA SER A 211 39.41 2.28 7.88
C SER A 211 38.13 1.46 8.00
N THR A 212 37.59 1.47 9.21
CA THR A 212 36.30 0.90 9.54
C THR A 212 35.46 1.93 10.29
N PRO A 213 34.13 1.79 10.37
CA PRO A 213 33.29 2.71 11.14
C PRO A 213 33.71 2.82 12.61
N SER A 214 34.18 1.74 13.23
CA SER A 214 34.71 1.76 14.61
C SER A 214 35.99 2.58 14.72
N CYS A 215 36.94 2.38 13.79
CA CYS A 215 38.18 3.16 13.76
C CYS A 215 37.91 4.65 13.52
N TYR A 216 36.99 4.96 12.60
CA TYR A 216 36.57 6.31 12.30
C TYR A 216 35.94 6.99 13.52
N ALA A 217 34.94 6.38 14.15
CA ALA A 217 34.28 6.92 15.34
C ALA A 217 35.28 7.18 16.48
N LYS A 218 36.25 6.28 16.68
CA LYS A 218 37.32 6.46 17.67
C LYS A 218 38.22 7.65 17.33
N ALA A 219 38.62 7.80 16.07
CA ALA A 219 39.48 8.90 15.62
C ALA A 219 38.77 10.27 15.72
N VAL A 220 37.48 10.34 15.37
CA VAL A 220 36.66 11.55 15.49
C VAL A 220 36.55 11.95 16.96
N LYS A 221 36.16 11.03 17.84
CA LYS A 221 36.05 11.29 19.28
C LYS A 221 37.37 11.74 19.90
N ALA A 222 38.49 11.18 19.46
CA ALA A 222 39.82 11.56 19.95
C ALA A 222 40.32 12.92 19.42
N SER A 223 39.88 13.33 18.22
CA SER A 223 40.33 14.58 17.59
C SER A 223 39.41 15.78 17.86
N MET A 224 38.21 15.55 18.39
CA MET A 224 37.23 16.58 18.71
C MET A 224 37.74 17.52 19.83
N LYS A 225 37.82 18.82 19.53
CA LYS A 225 38.32 19.87 20.45
C LYS A 225 37.24 20.54 21.29
N GLY A 226 35.98 20.13 21.16
CA GLY A 226 34.82 20.67 21.87
C GLY A 226 33.77 19.59 22.14
N SER A 227 32.55 19.99 22.49
CA SER A 227 31.42 19.06 22.59
C SER A 227 30.77 18.86 21.23
N PHE A 228 30.34 17.63 20.94
CA PHE A 228 29.42 17.38 19.85
C PHE A 228 28.08 18.08 20.11
N PRO A 229 27.39 18.54 19.05
CA PRO A 229 26.01 19.00 19.16
C PRO A 229 25.12 17.87 19.70
N ILE A 230 24.08 18.23 20.45
CA ILE A 230 23.12 17.28 21.02
C ILE A 230 21.86 17.29 20.18
N LYS A 231 21.40 16.11 19.77
CA LYS A 231 20.11 15.88 19.10
C LYS A 231 19.20 15.10 20.05
N THR A 232 17.94 15.49 20.23
CA THR A 232 17.06 14.92 21.28
C THR A 232 15.75 14.30 20.77
N ASP A 233 15.33 14.60 19.55
CA ASP A 233 14.14 14.09 18.84
C ASP A 233 14.54 13.11 17.72
N ASP A 234 13.67 12.81 16.76
CA ASP A 234 13.88 11.83 15.68
C ASP A 234 14.33 12.49 14.35
N PHE A 235 14.67 11.69 13.34
CA PHE A 235 14.93 12.16 11.97
C PHE A 235 13.72 11.91 11.06
N PHE A 236 12.51 12.08 11.60
CA PHE A 236 11.26 11.98 10.84
C PHE A 236 10.57 13.35 10.72
N PRO A 237 9.80 13.58 9.63
CA PRO A 237 9.71 12.74 8.44
C PRO A 237 10.94 12.90 7.53
N TYR A 238 11.25 11.86 6.76
CA TYR A 238 12.29 11.92 5.74
C TYR A 238 11.79 12.65 4.49
N SER A 239 12.66 13.45 3.87
CA SER A 239 12.46 14.02 2.54
C SER A 239 13.77 14.10 1.79
N ASN A 240 13.80 13.67 0.52
CA ASN A 240 14.97 13.77 -0.34
C ASN A 240 15.04 15.08 -1.14
N ASP A 241 13.93 15.82 -1.25
CA ASP A 241 13.85 17.12 -1.95
C ASP A 241 12.68 17.98 -1.41
N PRO A 242 12.54 19.27 -1.81
CA PRO A 242 11.51 20.17 -1.27
C PRO A 242 10.05 19.72 -1.46
N HIS A 243 9.78 18.76 -2.36
CA HIS A 243 8.45 18.32 -2.75
C HIS A 243 8.15 16.85 -2.38
N SER A 244 9.11 16.15 -1.78
CA SER A 244 9.05 14.69 -1.59
C SER A 244 9.12 14.26 -0.13
N TYR A 245 8.15 14.65 0.70
CA TYR A 245 8.04 14.15 2.08
C TYR A 245 7.49 12.71 2.11
N TRP A 246 8.21 11.83 2.80
CA TRP A 246 7.92 10.40 2.98
C TRP A 246 7.17 10.17 4.30
N THR A 247 5.89 10.55 4.33
CA THR A 247 4.95 10.23 5.42
C THR A 247 3.94 9.20 4.90
N GLU A 248 4.34 7.94 4.84
CA GLU A 248 4.03 7.17 3.63
C GLU A 248 2.59 6.64 3.49
N ASN A 249 1.93 6.07 4.49
CA ASN A 249 0.84 5.15 4.09
C ASN A 249 -0.50 5.84 3.73
N VAL A 250 -0.98 6.75 4.58
CA VAL A 250 -2.25 7.46 4.30
C VAL A 250 -2.09 8.53 3.22
N MET A 251 -0.92 9.18 3.13
CA MET A 251 -0.67 10.20 2.09
C MET A 251 -0.47 9.58 0.71
N VAL A 252 0.13 8.39 0.60
CA VAL A 252 0.23 7.69 -0.69
C VAL A 252 -1.16 7.35 -1.22
N MET A 253 -2.08 6.90 -0.37
CA MET A 253 -3.48 6.69 -0.76
C MET A 253 -4.21 7.98 -1.09
N LYS A 254 -4.03 9.06 -0.31
CA LYS A 254 -4.61 10.37 -0.65
C LYS A 254 -4.12 10.92 -1.98
N ARG A 255 -2.82 10.78 -2.29
CA ARG A 255 -2.24 11.19 -3.57
C ARG A 255 -2.75 10.33 -4.71
N ALA A 256 -2.76 9.00 -4.55
CA ALA A 256 -3.28 8.08 -5.56
C ALA A 256 -4.76 8.35 -5.86
N LEU A 257 -5.60 8.44 -4.82
CA LEU A 257 -7.01 8.81 -4.95
C LEU A 257 -7.18 10.17 -5.63
N GLY A 258 -6.43 11.19 -5.20
CA GLY A 258 -6.49 12.53 -5.79
C GLY A 258 -6.18 12.55 -7.29
N VAL A 259 -5.14 11.82 -7.72
CA VAL A 259 -4.80 11.67 -9.15
C VAL A 259 -5.91 10.92 -9.90
N THR A 260 -6.49 9.88 -9.30
CA THR A 260 -7.54 9.09 -9.97
C THR A 260 -8.88 9.82 -10.12
N GLN A 261 -9.08 10.95 -9.45
CA GLN A 261 -10.25 11.82 -9.68
C GLN A 261 -10.11 12.70 -10.94
N HIS A 262 -8.97 12.65 -11.64
CA HIS A 262 -8.81 13.33 -12.92
C HIS A 262 -9.91 12.94 -13.92
N HIS A 263 -10.33 13.89 -14.76
CA HIS A 263 -11.42 13.70 -15.72
C HIS A 263 -11.10 12.75 -16.87
N ASP A 264 -9.86 12.26 -16.97
CA ASP A 264 -9.45 11.14 -17.83
C ASP A 264 -9.03 9.88 -17.06
N ALA A 265 -9.22 9.87 -15.75
CA ALA A 265 -8.90 8.73 -14.89
C ALA A 265 -10.18 7.95 -14.52
N VAL A 266 -10.96 8.44 -13.55
CA VAL A 266 -12.19 7.76 -13.08
C VAL A 266 -13.26 7.63 -14.17
N THR A 267 -13.21 8.49 -15.18
CA THR A 267 -14.09 8.47 -16.35
C THR A 267 -13.76 7.34 -17.33
N GLY A 268 -12.55 6.77 -17.26
CA GLY A 268 -12.08 5.75 -18.20
C GLY A 268 -11.74 6.28 -19.59
N THR A 269 -11.46 7.59 -19.73
CA THR A 269 -11.13 8.23 -21.04
C THR A 269 -9.63 8.43 -21.25
N GLY A 270 -8.78 7.81 -20.43
CA GLY A 270 -7.33 7.74 -20.65
C GLY A 270 -6.94 6.56 -21.56
N LYS A 271 -5.77 6.66 -22.19
CA LYS A 271 -5.15 5.51 -22.90
C LYS A 271 -4.93 4.33 -21.97
N GLN A 272 -4.94 3.11 -22.49
CA GLN A 272 -4.81 1.90 -21.67
C GLN A 272 -3.55 1.90 -20.79
N ALA A 273 -2.42 2.38 -21.31
CA ALA A 273 -1.18 2.47 -20.53
C ALA A 273 -1.28 3.44 -19.33
N VAL A 274 -2.04 4.53 -19.49
CA VAL A 274 -2.28 5.51 -18.42
C VAL A 274 -3.27 4.96 -17.40
N THR A 275 -4.31 4.27 -17.86
CA THR A 275 -5.24 3.53 -16.99
C THR A 275 -4.51 2.47 -16.15
N ASN A 276 -3.54 1.76 -16.74
CA ASN A 276 -2.71 0.80 -16.01
C ASN A 276 -1.83 1.49 -14.95
N ASP A 277 -1.32 2.70 -15.22
CA ASP A 277 -0.57 3.50 -14.24
C ASP A 277 -1.48 3.92 -13.07
N TYR A 278 -2.71 4.38 -13.34
CA TYR A 278 -3.68 4.68 -12.28
C TYR A 278 -3.98 3.45 -11.41
N ALA A 279 -4.20 2.28 -12.03
CA ALA A 279 -4.44 1.03 -11.31
C ALA A 279 -3.22 0.61 -10.46
N SER A 280 -2.00 0.75 -11.01
CA SER A 280 -0.76 0.46 -10.29
C SER A 280 -0.59 1.35 -9.05
N ARG A 281 -0.80 2.66 -9.19
CA ARG A 281 -0.75 3.61 -8.07
C ARG A 281 -1.76 3.27 -6.98
N LEU A 282 -3.00 2.96 -7.37
CA LEU A 282 -4.04 2.54 -6.43
C LEU A 282 -3.69 1.23 -5.73
N SER A 283 -3.13 0.25 -6.44
CA SER A 283 -2.70 -1.03 -5.87
C SER A 283 -1.62 -0.84 -4.82
N ILE A 284 -0.54 -0.11 -5.15
CA ILE A 284 0.56 0.19 -4.23
C ILE A 284 0.04 0.95 -3.00
N ALA A 285 -0.84 1.93 -3.22
CA ALA A 285 -1.41 2.71 -2.14
C ALA A 285 -2.35 1.90 -1.22
N SER A 286 -3.14 1.00 -1.81
CA SER A 286 -4.02 0.09 -1.08
C SER A 286 -3.24 -0.89 -0.22
N GLU A 287 -2.14 -1.45 -0.74
CA GLU A 287 -1.24 -2.34 0.02
C GLU A 287 -0.67 -1.61 1.25
N LYS A 288 -0.17 -0.38 1.07
CA LYS A 288 0.33 0.45 2.18
C LYS A 288 -0.74 0.79 3.23
N CYS A 289 -1.99 1.02 2.81
CA CYS A 289 -3.10 1.24 3.75
C CYS A 289 -3.49 -0.05 4.49
N TYR A 290 -3.49 -1.19 3.79
CA TYR A 290 -3.78 -2.50 4.38
C TYR A 290 -2.74 -2.86 5.44
N ASP A 291 -1.46 -2.63 5.16
CA ASP A 291 -0.38 -2.80 6.13
C ASP A 291 -0.56 -1.91 7.36
N SER A 292 -0.98 -0.65 7.16
CA SER A 292 -1.25 0.27 8.27
C SER A 292 -2.44 -0.14 9.12
N ALA A 293 -3.53 -0.58 8.48
CA ALA A 293 -4.73 -1.05 9.16
C ALA A 293 -4.43 -2.32 9.98
N ASN A 294 -3.65 -3.26 9.42
CA ASN A 294 -3.22 -4.46 10.12
C ASN A 294 -2.17 -4.18 11.21
N PHE A 295 -1.30 -3.19 11.01
CA PHE A 295 -0.31 -2.76 12.01
C PHE A 295 -0.99 -2.23 13.27
N HIS A 296 -2.05 -1.43 13.12
CA HIS A 296 -2.85 -0.95 14.26
C HIS A 296 -3.63 -2.07 14.96
N GLN A 297 -3.92 -3.18 14.28
CA GLN A 297 -4.63 -4.33 14.85
C GLN A 297 -3.70 -5.36 15.53
N ASN A 298 -2.39 -5.39 15.22
CA ASN A 298 -1.50 -6.51 15.60
C ASN A 298 -0.48 -6.23 16.74
N TYR A 299 -0.58 -5.14 17.49
CA TYR A 299 0.46 -4.74 18.45
C TYR A 299 0.19 -5.08 19.94
N ASN A 300 0.49 -6.32 20.34
CA ASN A 300 1.49 -6.76 21.38
C ASN A 300 1.36 -8.30 21.68
N PRO A 301 2.38 -9.04 22.20
CA PRO A 301 2.84 -10.33 21.62
C PRO A 301 3.06 -11.54 22.60
N HIS A 302 2.99 -12.81 22.13
CA HIS A 302 4.04 -13.89 22.30
C HIS A 302 3.64 -15.31 21.78
N PHE A 303 4.66 -16.02 21.24
CA PHE A 303 4.79 -17.35 20.59
C PHE A 303 4.31 -18.62 21.37
N PRO A 304 4.55 -19.87 20.89
CA PRO A 304 4.23 -20.54 19.62
C PRO A 304 3.33 -21.80 19.85
N GLY A 305 2.52 -22.22 18.88
CA GLY A 305 1.85 -23.53 19.02
C GLY A 305 0.85 -23.88 17.92
N ASN A 306 0.91 -25.15 17.50
CA ASN A 306 0.19 -25.75 16.39
C ASN A 306 -1.31 -25.39 16.29
N GLY A 307 -1.65 -24.82 15.13
CA GLY A 307 -2.84 -25.13 14.34
C GLY A 307 -4.20 -24.92 15.00
N ASN A 308 -4.82 -23.77 14.70
CA ASN A 308 -6.25 -23.57 14.42
C ASN A 308 -6.41 -22.16 13.84
N TYR A 309 -7.34 -21.94 12.90
CA TYR A 309 -7.55 -20.64 12.25
C TYR A 309 -8.53 -19.76 13.07
N GLU A 310 -8.33 -18.44 13.13
CA GLU A 310 -9.31 -17.44 13.61
C GLU A 310 -9.56 -16.41 12.49
N TYR A 311 -10.73 -15.76 12.47
CA TYR A 311 -11.12 -14.85 11.39
C TYR A 311 -11.65 -13.54 11.97
N PHE A 312 -11.16 -12.38 11.54
CA PHE A 312 -11.76 -11.08 11.91
C PHE A 312 -12.81 -10.74 10.85
N ILE A 313 -13.98 -11.34 10.97
CA ILE A 313 -15.11 -11.03 10.09
C ILE A 313 -16.00 -10.04 10.81
N ASP A 314 -15.98 -8.80 10.34
CA ASP A 314 -17.18 -7.98 10.41
C ASP A 314 -18.06 -8.37 9.22
N GLY A 315 -19.29 -8.79 9.50
CA GLY A 315 -20.18 -9.42 8.51
C GLY A 315 -20.83 -8.37 7.62
N SER A 316 -20.81 -8.54 6.30
CA SER A 316 -21.69 -9.53 5.68
C SER A 316 -20.95 -10.50 4.76
N ALA A 317 -21.03 -11.79 5.10
CA ALA A 317 -20.90 -12.93 4.19
C ALA A 317 -19.67 -12.95 3.25
N ILE A 318 -18.62 -13.69 3.62
CA ILE A 318 -17.67 -14.20 2.62
C ILE A 318 -18.41 -15.27 1.82
N SER A 319 -19.11 -14.83 0.77
CA SER A 319 -19.66 -15.70 -0.24
C SER A 319 -18.59 -15.92 -1.29
N THR A 320 -18.22 -17.17 -1.52
CA THR A 320 -17.57 -17.51 -2.79
C THR A 320 -18.61 -17.35 -3.89
N PHE A 321 -18.22 -16.57 -4.91
CA PHE A 321 -19.05 -16.27 -6.05
C PHE A 321 -18.81 -17.35 -7.11
N PRO A 322 -19.84 -18.09 -7.59
CA PRO A 322 -19.68 -19.08 -8.64
C PRO A 322 -19.02 -18.46 -9.87
N ILE A 323 -17.92 -19.06 -10.32
CA ILE A 323 -17.17 -18.58 -11.49
C ILE A 323 -17.62 -19.42 -12.70
N SER A 324 -18.06 -18.78 -13.78
CA SER A 324 -18.44 -19.50 -15.00
C SER A 324 -17.26 -20.23 -15.61
N LYS A 325 -17.52 -21.33 -16.33
CA LYS A 325 -16.48 -22.13 -16.99
C LYS A 325 -15.61 -21.32 -17.96
N SER A 326 -16.22 -20.38 -18.69
CA SER A 326 -15.50 -19.49 -19.61
C SER A 326 -14.50 -18.58 -18.88
N VAL A 327 -14.80 -18.18 -17.65
CA VAL A 327 -13.91 -17.37 -16.81
C VAL A 327 -12.83 -18.23 -16.15
N MET A 328 -13.15 -19.46 -15.73
CA MET A 328 -12.16 -20.42 -15.21
C MET A 328 -11.10 -20.80 -16.26
N ASN A 329 -11.49 -20.83 -17.54
CA ASN A 329 -10.59 -21.19 -18.65
C ASN A 329 -9.67 -20.05 -19.12
N ILE A 330 -9.66 -18.88 -18.46
CA ILE A 330 -8.73 -17.79 -18.77
C ILE A 330 -7.31 -18.17 -18.33
N PRO A 331 -6.28 -18.08 -19.20
CA PRO A 331 -4.90 -18.39 -18.85
C PRO A 331 -4.42 -17.63 -17.59
N GLY A 332 -3.74 -18.32 -16.67
CA GLY A 332 -3.26 -17.74 -15.41
C GLY A 332 -4.21 -17.89 -14.22
N ARG A 333 -5.46 -18.32 -14.42
CA ARG A 333 -6.36 -18.73 -13.33
C ARG A 333 -6.23 -20.23 -13.08
N SER A 334 -5.17 -20.67 -12.38
CA SER A 334 -5.09 -22.05 -11.89
C SER A 334 -6.22 -22.28 -10.87
N SER A 335 -7.06 -23.28 -11.14
CA SER A 335 -8.21 -23.65 -10.33
C SER A 335 -7.78 -24.17 -8.96
N PHE A 336 -7.67 -23.30 -7.95
CA PHE A 336 -7.57 -23.69 -6.55
C PHE A 336 -8.94 -24.01 -5.93
N VAL A 337 -9.82 -24.69 -6.68
CA VAL A 337 -11.11 -25.13 -6.14
C VAL A 337 -10.90 -26.42 -5.35
N HIS A 338 -10.29 -26.31 -4.17
CA HIS A 338 -10.35 -27.34 -3.15
C HIS A 338 -11.44 -26.95 -2.17
N ASN A 339 -12.64 -27.53 -2.35
CA ASN A 339 -13.74 -27.57 -1.37
C ASN A 339 -13.88 -26.30 -0.52
N GLU A 340 -14.28 -25.20 -1.13
CA GLU A 340 -14.58 -23.97 -0.39
C GLU A 340 -15.81 -24.21 0.50
N ILE A 341 -15.59 -24.16 1.82
CA ILE A 341 -16.68 -24.07 2.79
C ILE A 341 -16.94 -22.59 3.00
N ASN A 342 -18.08 -22.11 2.52
CA ASN A 342 -18.56 -20.77 2.85
C ASN A 342 -19.07 -20.76 4.29
N VAL A 343 -18.50 -19.87 5.11
CA VAL A 343 -18.95 -19.65 6.49
C VAL A 343 -19.68 -18.33 6.55
N TYR A 344 -20.94 -18.39 6.99
CA TYR A 344 -21.80 -17.22 7.14
C TYR A 344 -22.20 -17.05 8.60
N PHE A 345 -21.99 -15.86 9.15
CA PHE A 345 -22.53 -15.49 10.45
C PHE A 345 -22.81 -13.98 10.51
N GLU A 346 -23.61 -13.58 11.48
CA GLU A 346 -23.97 -12.19 11.73
C GLU A 346 -23.05 -11.64 12.82
N ALA A 347 -22.28 -10.59 12.51
CA ALA A 347 -21.42 -9.91 13.47
C ALA A 347 -22.26 -8.97 14.35
N LYS A 348 -22.89 -9.52 15.40
CA LYS A 348 -23.74 -8.73 16.31
C LYS A 348 -22.90 -7.82 17.22
N GLU A 349 -23.44 -6.65 17.54
CA GLU A 349 -22.90 -5.70 18.54
C GLU A 349 -21.48 -5.18 18.23
N VAL A 350 -21.21 -4.84 16.96
CA VAL A 350 -20.03 -4.03 16.61
C VAL A 350 -20.35 -2.57 16.93
N LEU A 351 -19.61 -1.96 17.86
CA LEU A 351 -19.84 -0.58 18.26
C LEU A 351 -19.33 0.39 17.17
N PRO A 352 -19.92 1.59 17.01
CA PRO A 352 -19.42 2.59 16.08
C PRO A 352 -17.93 2.91 16.31
N MET A 353 -17.16 3.02 15.23
CA MET A 353 -15.70 3.27 15.27
C MET A 353 -14.92 2.29 16.17
N SER A 354 -15.38 1.04 16.24
CA SER A 354 -14.72 -0.03 16.99
C SER A 354 -14.40 -1.22 16.11
N PHE A 355 -13.83 -2.26 16.70
CA PHE A 355 -13.66 -3.56 16.07
C PHE A 355 -14.20 -4.65 17.00
N LYS A 356 -14.59 -5.78 16.41
CA LYS A 356 -14.98 -6.99 17.14
C LYS A 356 -14.30 -8.21 16.51
N THR A 357 -13.90 -9.15 17.36
CA THR A 357 -13.18 -10.36 16.93
C THR A 357 -14.06 -11.60 17.06
N PHE A 358 -13.94 -12.50 16.10
CA PHE A 358 -14.68 -13.76 16.07
C PHE A 358 -13.71 -14.95 15.90
N LYS A 359 -14.04 -16.09 16.53
CA LYS A 359 -13.27 -17.33 16.38
C LYS A 359 -14.07 -18.38 15.64
N VAL A 360 -13.51 -18.92 14.56
CA VAL A 360 -14.13 -20.00 13.78
C VAL A 360 -13.24 -21.24 13.86
N ASN A 361 -13.67 -22.26 14.60
CA ASN A 361 -12.94 -23.52 14.71
C ASN A 361 -13.43 -24.52 13.66
N VAL A 362 -12.52 -25.01 12.81
CA VAL A 362 -12.81 -26.08 11.85
C VAL A 362 -12.49 -27.43 12.50
N SER A 363 -13.52 -28.24 12.81
CA SER A 363 -13.35 -29.59 13.38
C SER A 363 -13.55 -30.67 12.31
N PRO A 364 -12.63 -31.64 12.15
CA PRO A 364 -12.86 -32.79 11.28
C PRO A 364 -13.81 -33.78 11.99
N LYS A 365 -15.08 -33.83 11.58
CA LYS A 365 -15.99 -34.94 11.96
C LYS A 365 -16.36 -35.81 10.76
N LYS A 366 -16.33 -37.13 11.05
CA LYS A 366 -16.47 -38.31 10.17
C LYS A 366 -17.49 -38.19 9.05
N GLU A 367 -17.09 -38.72 7.91
CA GLU A 367 -17.89 -39.05 6.73
C GLU A 367 -19.32 -39.47 7.08
N SER A 368 -20.29 -38.65 6.71
CA SER A 368 -21.63 -39.11 6.36
C SER A 368 -21.63 -39.41 4.86
N LYS A 369 -21.60 -40.70 4.50
CA LYS A 369 -21.76 -41.18 3.11
C LYS A 369 -23.03 -40.57 2.49
N VAL A 370 -22.89 -39.86 1.37
CA VAL A 370 -23.99 -39.49 0.47
C VAL A 370 -23.63 -40.03 -0.91
N LYS A 371 -24.53 -40.79 -1.51
CA LYS A 371 -24.38 -41.44 -2.82
C LYS A 371 -24.34 -40.39 -3.94
N GLU A 372 -23.58 -40.68 -4.99
CA GLU A 372 -23.56 -39.95 -6.26
C GLU A 372 -24.98 -39.84 -6.86
N ASN A 373 -25.26 -38.69 -7.47
CA ASN A 373 -26.44 -38.29 -8.26
C ASN A 373 -27.57 -37.47 -7.62
N GLU A 374 -27.27 -36.60 -6.65
CA GLU A 374 -28.12 -35.42 -6.40
C GLU A 374 -27.29 -34.15 -6.29
N SER A 375 -27.74 -33.11 -6.98
CA SER A 375 -27.19 -31.75 -7.00
C SER A 375 -26.86 -31.28 -5.58
N LEU A 376 -25.57 -30.99 -5.36
CA LEU A 376 -24.97 -30.58 -4.10
C LEU A 376 -25.73 -29.42 -3.42
N SER A 377 -26.68 -29.77 -2.58
CA SER A 377 -27.20 -28.95 -1.49
C SER A 377 -26.54 -29.47 -0.21
N ARG A 378 -25.38 -28.91 0.14
CA ARG A 378 -24.84 -29.09 1.49
C ARG A 378 -24.98 -27.79 2.26
N VAL A 379 -26.11 -27.67 2.94
CA VAL A 379 -26.36 -26.68 3.99
C VAL A 379 -25.55 -27.10 5.21
N ILE A 380 -24.59 -26.28 5.62
CA ILE A 380 -23.99 -26.38 6.96
C ILE A 380 -24.34 -25.07 7.67
N GLY A 381 -25.37 -25.14 8.53
CA GLY A 381 -25.66 -24.14 9.56
C GLY A 381 -26.09 -22.75 9.09
N ASP A 382 -26.98 -22.63 8.10
CA ASP A 382 -27.35 -21.32 7.56
C ASP A 382 -28.57 -20.68 8.28
N SER A 383 -28.31 -19.91 9.33
CA SER A 383 -29.35 -19.15 10.04
C SER A 383 -29.65 -17.78 9.41
N ASN A 384 -28.89 -17.33 8.39
CA ASN A 384 -28.89 -15.93 7.93
C ASN A 384 -29.38 -15.74 6.49
N PHE A 385 -29.35 -16.78 5.64
CA PHE A 385 -29.87 -16.68 4.27
C PHE A 385 -31.32 -17.17 4.16
N LYS A 386 -32.09 -16.48 3.30
CA LYS A 386 -33.44 -16.87 2.92
C LYS A 386 -33.45 -17.64 1.59
N THR A 387 -32.61 -17.25 0.62
CA THR A 387 -32.36 -18.02 -0.63
C THR A 387 -31.17 -17.46 -1.44
N ASN A 388 -30.57 -18.26 -2.33
CA ASN A 388 -29.59 -17.85 -3.34
C ASN A 388 -30.02 -18.35 -4.73
N ILE A 389 -30.02 -17.47 -5.74
CA ILE A 389 -30.34 -17.83 -7.13
C ILE A 389 -29.11 -17.54 -8.00
N ILE A 390 -28.62 -18.55 -8.72
CA ILE A 390 -27.47 -18.42 -9.63
C ILE A 390 -27.97 -18.60 -11.06
N LEU A 391 -27.72 -17.58 -11.89
CA LEU A 391 -27.92 -17.63 -13.33
C LEU A 391 -26.54 -17.58 -14.00
N ASP A 392 -26.13 -18.67 -14.66
CA ASP A 392 -24.92 -18.73 -15.48
C ASP A 392 -25.32 -18.82 -16.96
N ILE A 393 -25.05 -17.76 -17.70
CA ILE A 393 -25.31 -17.64 -19.12
C ILE A 393 -23.96 -17.32 -19.77
N ILE A 394 -23.32 -18.30 -20.42
CA ILE A 394 -22.06 -18.23 -21.20
C ILE A 394 -21.28 -16.90 -21.01
N GLY A 395 -20.41 -16.84 -20.01
CA GLY A 395 -19.58 -15.65 -19.74
C GLY A 395 -20.23 -14.56 -18.89
N GLN A 396 -21.44 -14.79 -18.39
CA GLN A 396 -22.18 -13.89 -17.51
C GLN A 396 -22.74 -14.70 -16.34
N VAL A 397 -22.37 -14.32 -15.12
CA VAL A 397 -22.94 -14.91 -13.91
C VAL A 397 -23.66 -13.82 -13.15
N LEU A 398 -24.91 -14.09 -12.76
CA LEU A 398 -25.69 -13.26 -11.85
C LEU A 398 -26.08 -14.10 -10.63
N VAL A 399 -25.70 -13.61 -9.46
CA VAL A 399 -26.06 -14.20 -8.16
C VAL A 399 -26.99 -13.24 -7.45
N THR A 400 -28.19 -13.70 -7.14
CA THR A 400 -29.15 -12.96 -6.33
C THR A 400 -29.16 -13.53 -4.91
N ARG A 401 -28.92 -12.67 -3.91
CA ARG A 401 -28.93 -13.04 -2.49
C ARG A 401 -30.07 -12.34 -1.75
N ILE A 402 -30.77 -13.11 -0.92
CA ILE A 402 -31.80 -12.62 0.00
C ILE A 402 -31.39 -12.98 1.42
N PHE A 403 -31.09 -11.96 2.22
CA PHE A 403 -30.73 -12.11 3.63
C PHE A 403 -31.98 -12.09 4.51
N ARG A 404 -31.98 -12.80 5.66
CA ARG A 404 -33.18 -12.90 6.53
C ARG A 404 -33.52 -11.61 7.27
N ASN A 405 -32.53 -10.78 7.60
CA ASN A 405 -32.68 -9.57 8.42
C ASN A 405 -32.44 -8.27 7.63
N GLU A 406 -32.37 -8.33 6.30
CA GLU A 406 -32.15 -7.15 5.47
C GLU A 406 -33.34 -6.94 4.54
N GLU A 407 -33.76 -5.69 4.38
CA GLU A 407 -34.90 -5.31 3.52
C GLU A 407 -34.47 -4.96 2.09
N TYR A 408 -33.42 -5.62 1.58
CA TYR A 408 -32.92 -5.43 0.22
C TYR A 408 -32.54 -6.76 -0.45
N PHE A 409 -32.52 -6.74 -1.79
CA PHE A 409 -31.95 -7.79 -2.63
C PHE A 409 -30.54 -7.39 -3.06
N GLU A 410 -29.56 -8.29 -2.90
CA GLU A 410 -28.23 -8.09 -3.46
C GLU A 410 -28.11 -8.85 -4.78
N PHE A 411 -27.66 -8.14 -5.81
CA PHE A 411 -27.35 -8.68 -7.13
C PHE A 411 -25.85 -8.55 -7.37
N GLU A 412 -25.11 -9.64 -7.24
CA GLU A 412 -23.70 -9.68 -7.63
C GLU A 412 -23.60 -10.22 -9.05
N TRP A 413 -22.92 -9.49 -9.92
CA TRP A 413 -22.76 -9.82 -11.33
C TRP A 413 -21.29 -9.97 -11.68
N LEU A 414 -21.00 -10.87 -12.61
CA LEU A 414 -19.69 -11.10 -13.22
C LEU A 414 -19.89 -11.15 -14.73
N VAL A 415 -19.29 -10.22 -15.46
CA VAL A 415 -19.45 -10.10 -16.91
C VAL A 415 -18.10 -10.12 -17.59
N GLY A 416 -17.95 -11.07 -18.52
CA GLY A 416 -16.83 -11.17 -19.43
C GLY A 416 -16.21 -12.57 -19.48
N PRO A 417 -15.31 -12.85 -20.44
CA PRO A 417 -14.86 -11.93 -21.47
C PRO A 417 -15.99 -11.58 -22.45
N ILE A 418 -16.20 -10.29 -22.75
CA ILE A 418 -17.20 -9.88 -23.75
C ILE A 418 -16.67 -10.33 -25.12
N PRO A 419 -17.38 -11.23 -25.84
CA PRO A 419 -16.87 -11.76 -27.10
C PRO A 419 -16.86 -10.68 -28.18
N THR A 420 -15.80 -10.66 -28.98
CA THR A 420 -15.62 -9.74 -30.12
C THR A 420 -15.67 -10.47 -31.46
N ASP A 421 -16.03 -11.75 -31.43
CA ASP A 421 -15.81 -12.67 -32.54
C ASP A 421 -16.81 -12.42 -33.70
N ASN A 422 -16.35 -12.76 -34.92
CA ASN A 422 -17.04 -12.86 -36.21
C ASN A 422 -17.65 -11.60 -36.85
N ASN A 423 -18.04 -10.55 -36.13
CA ASN A 423 -18.79 -9.44 -36.73
C ASN A 423 -18.23 -8.02 -36.49
N GLU A 424 -17.08 -7.85 -35.83
CA GLU A 424 -16.52 -6.51 -35.49
C GLU A 424 -17.51 -5.57 -34.76
N VAL A 425 -18.52 -6.12 -34.06
CA VAL A 425 -19.51 -5.35 -33.32
C VAL A 425 -19.11 -5.23 -31.85
N GLY A 426 -18.84 -3.99 -31.43
CA GLY A 426 -18.71 -3.63 -30.01
C GLY A 426 -20.01 -3.89 -29.23
N LYS A 427 -19.91 -4.22 -27.96
CA LYS A 427 -21.05 -4.59 -27.12
C LYS A 427 -21.05 -3.81 -25.81
N GLU A 428 -22.24 -3.39 -25.41
CA GLU A 428 -22.51 -2.75 -24.13
C GLU A 428 -23.51 -3.64 -23.38
N ILE A 429 -23.15 -4.06 -22.18
CA ILE A 429 -23.92 -4.99 -21.37
C ILE A 429 -24.69 -4.20 -20.32
N VAL A 430 -26.00 -4.40 -20.27
CA VAL A 430 -26.91 -3.73 -19.35
C VAL A 430 -27.62 -4.73 -18.45
N LEU A 431 -27.92 -4.33 -17.21
CA LEU A 431 -28.86 -5.00 -16.33
C LEU A 431 -30.15 -4.18 -16.23
N GLN A 432 -31.28 -4.85 -16.40
CA GLN A 432 -32.61 -4.23 -16.36
C GLN A 432 -33.43 -4.79 -15.19
N TYR A 433 -33.94 -3.90 -14.35
CA TYR A 433 -34.85 -4.18 -13.25
C TYR A 433 -36.21 -3.60 -13.61
N THR A 434 -37.24 -4.44 -13.75
CA THR A 434 -38.57 -3.99 -14.18
C THR A 434 -39.63 -4.39 -13.18
N SER A 435 -40.37 -3.41 -12.67
CA SER A 435 -41.62 -3.64 -11.96
C SER A 435 -42.80 -3.31 -12.87
N LYS A 436 -43.74 -4.26 -12.99
CA LYS A 436 -44.98 -4.04 -13.75
C LYS A 436 -46.03 -3.26 -12.96
N ASP A 437 -45.81 -3.05 -11.67
CA ASP A 437 -46.78 -2.43 -10.76
C ASP A 437 -46.51 -0.94 -10.54
N ILE A 438 -45.28 -0.49 -10.79
CA ILE A 438 -44.88 0.91 -10.63
C ILE A 438 -45.28 1.70 -11.88
N ARG A 439 -46.01 2.80 -11.68
CA ARG A 439 -46.38 3.76 -12.74
C ARG A 439 -45.58 5.03 -12.61
N SER A 440 -44.32 5.02 -13.08
CA SER A 440 -43.38 6.13 -12.91
C SER A 440 -43.58 7.29 -13.88
N GLN A 441 -44.47 7.16 -14.86
CA GLN A 441 -44.85 8.20 -15.83
C GLN A 441 -43.62 8.80 -16.54
N ASN A 442 -42.73 7.93 -17.02
CA ASN A 442 -41.46 8.32 -17.68
C ASN A 442 -40.53 9.19 -16.82
N THR A 443 -40.75 9.21 -15.51
CA THR A 443 -39.95 9.95 -14.54
C THR A 443 -39.08 8.98 -13.75
N PHE A 444 -37.85 9.39 -13.47
CA PHE A 444 -36.91 8.66 -12.62
C PHE A 444 -35.98 9.66 -11.95
N TYR A 445 -35.20 9.21 -10.98
CA TYR A 445 -34.25 10.06 -10.26
C TYR A 445 -32.89 9.41 -10.25
N THR A 446 -31.86 10.20 -10.51
CA THR A 446 -30.45 9.77 -10.36
C THR A 446 -29.78 10.66 -9.33
N ASP A 447 -28.83 10.10 -8.60
CA ASP A 447 -28.03 10.90 -7.69
C ASP A 447 -27.09 11.87 -8.43
N SER A 448 -26.66 12.91 -7.73
CA SER A 448 -25.60 13.82 -8.13
C SER A 448 -24.45 13.65 -7.15
N ASN A 449 -23.38 13.00 -7.60
CA ASN A 449 -22.15 12.76 -6.82
C ASN A 449 -22.43 12.13 -5.44
N GLY A 450 -23.33 11.16 -5.37
CA GLY A 450 -23.61 10.43 -4.14
C GLY A 450 -24.54 11.15 -3.16
N ARG A 451 -25.12 12.30 -3.54
CA ARG A 451 -25.80 13.18 -2.57
C ARG A 451 -27.25 13.51 -2.91
N GLN A 452 -27.49 14.40 -3.88
CA GLN A 452 -28.85 14.88 -4.18
C GLN A 452 -29.49 14.04 -5.29
N TYR A 453 -30.78 13.70 -5.15
CA TYR A 453 -31.54 13.13 -6.25
C TYR A 453 -32.02 14.22 -7.21
N ILE A 454 -31.66 14.10 -8.49
CA ILE A 454 -32.14 14.97 -9.55
C ILE A 454 -33.25 14.25 -10.31
N LYS A 455 -34.41 14.92 -10.41
CA LYS A 455 -35.54 14.45 -11.21
C LYS A 455 -35.17 14.46 -12.70
N ARG A 456 -35.30 13.29 -13.33
CA ARG A 456 -35.12 13.07 -14.77
C ARG A 456 -36.46 12.69 -15.38
N LYS A 457 -36.66 13.09 -16.64
CA LYS A 457 -37.82 12.69 -17.44
C LYS A 457 -37.33 12.25 -18.81
N LYS A 458 -37.73 11.06 -19.24
CA LYS A 458 -37.38 10.52 -20.55
C LYS A 458 -37.79 11.51 -21.64
N ASP A 459 -36.92 11.73 -22.62
CA ASP A 459 -37.15 12.55 -23.80
C ASP A 459 -37.53 14.02 -23.49
N PHE A 460 -37.05 14.54 -22.36
CA PHE A 460 -37.37 15.89 -21.89
C PHE A 460 -36.13 16.66 -21.43
N ARG A 461 -36.14 17.98 -21.66
CA ARG A 461 -35.19 18.97 -21.17
C ARG A 461 -35.97 20.20 -20.72
N SER A 462 -35.68 20.72 -19.52
CA SER A 462 -36.43 21.84 -18.93
C SER A 462 -36.14 23.19 -19.59
N THR A 463 -34.96 23.33 -20.21
CA THR A 463 -34.45 24.61 -20.70
C THR A 463 -34.49 24.75 -22.22
N TRP A 464 -34.73 23.68 -22.98
CA TRP A 464 -34.88 23.72 -24.43
C TRP A 464 -35.76 22.59 -24.96
N LYS A 465 -36.23 22.72 -26.20
CA LYS A 465 -36.97 21.68 -26.91
C LYS A 465 -36.02 20.62 -27.45
N LEU A 466 -36.11 19.39 -26.93
CA LEU A 466 -35.29 18.27 -27.38
C LEU A 466 -35.73 17.79 -28.78
N ASP A 467 -34.78 17.60 -29.69
CA ASP A 467 -35.02 16.90 -30.95
C ASP A 467 -35.12 15.39 -30.69
N LEU A 468 -36.27 14.81 -31.04
CA LEU A 468 -36.56 13.40 -30.78
C LEU A 468 -36.13 12.49 -31.95
N SER A 469 -35.65 13.06 -33.06
CA SER A 469 -35.23 12.31 -34.25
C SER A 469 -33.90 11.56 -34.07
N THR A 470 -33.10 11.90 -33.06
CA THR A 470 -31.75 11.36 -32.84
C THR A 470 -31.61 10.67 -31.49
N GLU A 471 -30.87 9.55 -31.44
CA GLU A 471 -30.39 8.93 -30.19
C GLU A 471 -31.45 8.59 -29.11
N PRO A 472 -32.46 7.73 -29.40
CA PRO A 472 -33.58 7.44 -28.49
C PRO A 472 -33.21 6.81 -27.14
N VAL A 473 -32.02 6.21 -27.06
CA VAL A 473 -31.52 5.51 -25.87
C VAL A 473 -30.48 6.38 -25.15
N SER A 474 -29.36 6.68 -25.80
CA SER A 474 -28.20 7.34 -25.20
C SER A 474 -28.52 8.74 -24.67
N ARG A 475 -29.43 9.50 -25.30
CA ARG A 475 -29.88 10.82 -24.80
C ARG A 475 -30.57 10.78 -23.44
N ASN A 476 -30.94 9.60 -22.96
CA ASN A 476 -31.64 9.39 -21.69
C ASN A 476 -30.75 8.74 -20.62
N TYR A 477 -29.47 8.48 -20.91
CA TYR A 477 -28.52 7.99 -19.93
C TYR A 477 -27.98 9.13 -19.07
N TYR A 478 -27.84 8.86 -17.77
CA TYR A 478 -27.30 9.78 -16.78
C TYR A 478 -26.27 9.06 -15.90
N PRO A 479 -25.30 9.80 -15.33
CA PRO A 479 -24.38 9.23 -14.36
C PRO A 479 -25.14 8.82 -13.08
N ILE A 480 -24.77 7.66 -12.56
CA ILE A 480 -25.21 7.12 -11.28
C ILE A 480 -23.93 6.85 -10.50
N THR A 481 -23.72 7.59 -9.43
CA THR A 481 -22.55 7.41 -8.56
C THR A 481 -22.89 6.68 -7.27
N SER A 482 -24.19 6.58 -6.94
CA SER A 482 -24.67 5.83 -5.79
C SER A 482 -26.02 5.17 -6.01
N ALA A 483 -26.98 5.82 -6.69
CA ALA A 483 -28.34 5.30 -6.79
C ALA A 483 -29.18 5.89 -7.93
N ILE A 484 -30.05 5.03 -8.49
CA ILE A 484 -31.14 5.38 -9.40
C ILE A 484 -32.47 4.85 -8.86
N THR A 485 -33.54 5.62 -9.01
CA THR A 485 -34.86 5.24 -8.48
C THR A 485 -36.00 5.54 -9.44
N VAL A 486 -37.02 4.70 -9.42
CA VAL A 486 -38.34 4.96 -10.02
C VAL A 486 -39.41 4.84 -8.95
N GLU A 487 -40.45 5.65 -9.03
CA GLU A 487 -41.51 5.69 -8.02
C GLU A 487 -42.85 6.09 -8.63
N ASP A 488 -43.93 5.68 -7.96
CA ASP A 488 -45.27 6.25 -8.13
C ASP A 488 -45.75 6.88 -6.81
N SER A 489 -47.05 7.11 -6.64
CA SER A 489 -47.61 7.71 -5.42
C SER A 489 -47.55 6.79 -4.18
N HIS A 490 -47.30 5.49 -4.33
CA HIS A 490 -47.39 4.50 -3.26
C HIS A 490 -46.03 3.85 -2.93
N ILE A 491 -45.19 3.60 -3.94
CA ILE A 491 -43.97 2.82 -3.78
C ILE A 491 -42.83 3.39 -4.63
N ARG A 492 -41.62 3.31 -4.06
CA ARG A 492 -40.36 3.65 -4.72
C ARG A 492 -39.49 2.41 -4.80
N MET A 493 -39.01 2.11 -6.00
CA MET A 493 -37.95 1.11 -6.24
C MET A 493 -36.62 1.85 -6.37
N ALA A 494 -35.69 1.55 -5.46
CA ALA A 494 -34.36 2.15 -5.43
C ALA A 494 -33.30 1.10 -5.72
N LEU A 495 -32.41 1.39 -6.66
CA LEU A 495 -31.26 0.58 -7.01
C LEU A 495 -29.97 1.35 -6.66
N LEU A 496 -29.18 0.79 -5.75
CA LEU A 496 -27.88 1.30 -5.35
C LEU A 496 -26.77 0.58 -6.10
N THR A 497 -25.69 1.30 -6.43
CA THR A 497 -24.54 0.77 -7.17
C THR A 497 -23.28 0.77 -6.31
N ASP A 498 -22.40 -0.23 -6.50
CA ASP A 498 -21.09 -0.31 -5.83
C ASP A 498 -20.01 0.57 -6.48
N ARG A 499 -20.33 1.20 -7.62
CA ARG A 499 -19.43 2.04 -8.43
C ARG A 499 -20.22 3.00 -9.31
N SER A 500 -19.49 3.95 -9.90
CA SER A 500 -20.02 4.85 -10.93
C SER A 500 -20.42 4.07 -12.20
N GLN A 501 -21.63 4.32 -12.68
CA GLN A 501 -22.20 3.69 -13.88
C GLN A 501 -23.07 4.67 -14.67
N GLY A 502 -23.37 4.34 -15.91
CA GLY A 502 -24.45 4.98 -16.65
C GLY A 502 -25.77 4.24 -16.43
N GLY A 503 -26.87 4.97 -16.24
CA GLY A 503 -28.18 4.32 -16.22
C GLY A 503 -29.35 5.25 -16.51
N THR A 504 -30.52 4.64 -16.63
CA THR A 504 -31.72 5.28 -17.19
C THR A 504 -33.01 4.54 -16.80
N SER A 505 -34.15 5.11 -17.19
CA SER A 505 -35.46 4.48 -17.20
C SER A 505 -36.11 4.67 -18.57
N LEU A 506 -35.94 3.68 -19.45
CA LEU A 506 -36.48 3.73 -20.82
C LEU A 506 -37.93 3.29 -20.92
N LYS A 507 -38.40 2.50 -19.95
CA LYS A 507 -39.74 1.94 -19.83
C LYS A 507 -40.30 2.29 -18.45
N ASP A 508 -41.62 2.46 -18.39
CA ASP A 508 -42.35 2.73 -17.15
C ASP A 508 -42.08 1.64 -16.11
N GLY A 509 -41.76 2.03 -14.87
CA GLY A 509 -41.39 1.09 -13.80
C GLY A 509 -40.07 0.34 -14.01
N GLY A 510 -39.27 0.71 -15.02
CA GLY A 510 -37.99 0.07 -15.35
C GLY A 510 -36.77 0.90 -14.95
N ILE A 511 -35.72 0.24 -14.49
CA ILE A 511 -34.37 0.79 -14.28
C ILE A 511 -33.40 -0.02 -15.14
N GLU A 512 -32.52 0.66 -15.86
CA GLU A 512 -31.43 0.06 -16.63
C GLU A 512 -30.09 0.65 -16.20
N THR A 513 -29.09 -0.20 -15.99
CA THR A 513 -27.71 0.19 -15.67
C THR A 513 -26.75 -0.51 -16.63
N MET A 514 -25.83 0.26 -17.22
CA MET A 514 -24.76 -0.27 -18.05
C MET A 514 -23.59 -0.70 -17.17
N ILE A 515 -23.28 -1.99 -17.18
CA ILE A 515 -22.35 -2.61 -16.22
C ILE A 515 -20.99 -2.98 -16.82
N HIS A 516 -20.91 -3.15 -18.15
CA HIS A 516 -19.65 -3.38 -18.84
C HIS A 516 -19.76 -3.02 -20.33
N ARG A 517 -18.66 -2.59 -20.94
CA ARG A 517 -18.59 -2.20 -22.36
C ARG A 517 -17.30 -2.70 -22.98
N ARG A 518 -17.37 -3.08 -24.25
CA ARG A 518 -16.19 -3.38 -25.06
C ARG A 518 -16.45 -2.90 -26.48
N LEU A 519 -15.78 -1.83 -26.88
CA LEU A 519 -15.93 -1.17 -28.17
C LEU A 519 -14.71 -1.45 -29.04
N LEU A 520 -14.91 -1.48 -30.35
CA LEU A 520 -13.89 -1.86 -31.33
C LEU A 520 -13.36 -0.68 -32.15
N PHE A 521 -13.96 0.50 -31.97
CA PHE A 521 -13.60 1.72 -32.68
C PHE A 521 -13.37 2.85 -31.68
N ASP A 522 -12.42 3.73 -32.03
CA ASP A 522 -12.21 5.02 -31.37
C ASP A 522 -13.36 5.97 -31.73
N ASP A 523 -13.72 6.85 -30.80
CA ASP A 523 -14.83 7.81 -30.96
C ASP A 523 -14.37 9.16 -31.54
N ALA A 524 -13.11 9.29 -31.93
CA ALA A 524 -12.47 10.45 -32.52
C ALA A 524 -12.43 11.71 -31.64
N PHE A 525 -12.49 11.55 -30.31
CA PHE A 525 -12.35 12.66 -29.35
C PHE A 525 -10.92 12.83 -28.78
N GLY A 526 -9.93 12.12 -29.33
CA GLY A 526 -8.50 12.42 -29.14
C GLY A 526 -7.69 11.38 -28.36
N VAL A 527 -8.35 10.37 -27.76
CA VAL A 527 -7.65 9.25 -27.09
C VAL A 527 -6.91 8.40 -28.13
N ASN A 528 -7.47 8.25 -29.33
CA ASN A 528 -6.94 7.45 -30.44
C ASN A 528 -6.79 5.96 -30.08
N GLU A 529 -7.67 5.44 -29.22
CA GLU A 529 -7.73 4.04 -28.80
C GLU A 529 -9.19 3.62 -28.60
N ALA A 530 -9.57 2.44 -29.11
CA ALA A 530 -10.88 1.87 -28.80
C ALA A 530 -10.95 1.38 -27.35
N LEU A 531 -12.13 1.45 -26.71
CA LEU A 531 -12.39 0.86 -25.39
C LEU A 531 -12.42 -0.68 -25.45
N ASN A 532 -11.25 -1.30 -25.62
CA ASN A 532 -11.08 -2.73 -25.90
C ASN A 532 -10.18 -3.40 -24.85
N GLU A 533 -10.51 -3.23 -23.57
CA GLU A 533 -9.68 -3.69 -22.45
C GLU A 533 -9.48 -5.22 -22.47
N THR A 534 -8.25 -5.65 -22.18
CA THR A 534 -7.90 -7.07 -22.10
C THR A 534 -7.05 -7.39 -20.87
N ALA A 535 -7.18 -8.60 -20.35
CA ALA A 535 -6.34 -9.19 -19.32
C ALA A 535 -5.98 -10.62 -19.72
N PHE A 536 -4.70 -11.00 -19.58
CA PHE A 536 -4.20 -12.34 -19.96
C PHE A 536 -4.58 -12.76 -21.40
N GLY A 537 -4.57 -11.80 -22.34
CA GLY A 537 -4.91 -12.04 -23.75
C GLY A 537 -6.40 -12.30 -24.03
N LYS A 538 -7.28 -12.03 -23.07
CA LYS A 538 -8.75 -12.15 -23.21
C LYS A 538 -9.42 -10.83 -22.83
N GLY A 539 -10.63 -10.58 -23.34
CA GLY A 539 -11.41 -9.40 -22.96
C GLY A 539 -11.61 -9.33 -21.44
N LEU A 540 -11.52 -8.12 -20.87
CA LEU A 540 -11.58 -7.91 -19.43
C LEU A 540 -12.88 -8.45 -18.82
N VAL A 541 -12.77 -9.09 -17.65
CA VAL A 541 -13.90 -9.58 -16.86
C VAL A 541 -14.07 -8.69 -15.64
N VAL A 542 -15.26 -8.14 -15.46
CA VAL A 542 -15.59 -7.23 -14.36
C VAL A 542 -16.63 -7.89 -13.45
N ARG A 543 -16.46 -7.69 -12.14
CA ARG A 543 -17.42 -8.08 -11.11
C ARG A 543 -17.93 -6.83 -10.40
N GLY A 544 -19.21 -6.79 -10.06
CA GLY A 544 -19.77 -5.75 -9.20
C GLY A 544 -21.08 -6.16 -8.54
N LYS A 545 -21.64 -5.25 -7.74
CA LYS A 545 -22.85 -5.46 -6.95
C LYS A 545 -23.85 -4.33 -7.13
N HIS A 546 -25.13 -4.69 -7.15
CA HIS A 546 -26.23 -3.75 -6.93
C HIS A 546 -27.07 -4.17 -5.73
N TRP A 547 -27.64 -3.19 -5.03
CA TRP A 547 -28.61 -3.43 -3.96
C TRP A 547 -29.95 -2.80 -4.32
N LEU A 548 -31.00 -3.63 -4.42
CA LEU A 548 -32.34 -3.21 -4.75
C LEU A 548 -33.23 -3.26 -3.52
N LEU A 549 -33.96 -2.19 -3.25
CA LEU A 549 -34.96 -2.15 -2.20
C LEU A 549 -36.21 -1.41 -2.63
N PHE A 550 -37.30 -1.64 -1.89
CA PHE A 550 -38.56 -0.93 -2.05
C PHE A 550 -38.86 -0.12 -0.80
N GLU A 551 -39.22 1.14 -0.97
CA GLU A 551 -39.47 2.08 0.12
C GLU A 551 -40.69 2.97 -0.17
N LYS A 552 -41.18 3.69 0.85
CA LYS A 552 -42.19 4.73 0.66
C LYS A 552 -41.55 5.95 -0.01
N PRO A 553 -42.16 6.54 -1.05
CA PRO A 553 -41.60 7.71 -1.78
C PRO A 553 -41.26 8.90 -0.88
N GLU A 554 -42.01 9.11 0.20
CA GLU A 554 -41.85 10.23 1.12
C GLU A 554 -40.67 10.07 2.09
N SER A 555 -40.31 8.83 2.46
CA SER A 555 -39.31 8.58 3.50
C SER A 555 -37.88 8.75 2.97
N LYS A 556 -37.58 8.14 1.81
CA LYS A 556 -36.24 8.08 1.17
C LYS A 556 -35.09 7.62 2.09
N ALA A 557 -35.40 7.19 3.31
CA ALA A 557 -34.44 6.94 4.37
C ALA A 557 -33.79 5.56 4.27
N PRO A 558 -34.54 4.46 4.03
CA PRO A 558 -33.95 3.14 3.86
C PRO A 558 -32.83 3.11 2.81
N SER A 559 -33.07 3.69 1.63
CA SER A 559 -32.07 3.70 0.55
C SER A 559 -30.85 4.54 0.91
N ARG A 560 -31.04 5.66 1.61
CA ARG A 560 -29.95 6.53 2.06
C ARG A 560 -29.09 5.87 3.14
N PHE A 561 -29.71 5.25 4.14
CA PHE A 561 -29.00 4.49 5.17
C PHE A 561 -28.19 3.34 4.56
N LEU A 562 -28.81 2.59 3.64
CA LEU A 562 -28.12 1.50 2.96
C LEU A 562 -26.95 2.00 2.12
N SER A 563 -27.06 3.15 1.45
CA SER A 563 -25.97 3.74 0.68
C SER A 563 -24.72 4.00 1.51
N ILE A 564 -24.89 4.54 2.73
CA ILE A 564 -23.79 4.84 3.65
C ILE A 564 -23.23 3.55 4.24
N LYS A 565 -24.11 2.65 4.68
CA LYS A 565 -23.72 1.31 5.18
C LYS A 565 -22.87 0.55 4.16
N LYS A 566 -23.12 0.72 2.86
CA LYS A 566 -22.34 0.07 1.79
C LYS A 566 -21.12 0.86 1.33
N TYR A 567 -21.11 2.18 1.51
CA TYR A 567 -19.92 3.00 1.25
C TYR A 567 -18.85 2.76 2.32
N ASP A 568 -19.26 2.65 3.58
CA ASP A 568 -18.40 2.34 4.73
C ASP A 568 -18.54 0.89 5.19
N ASP A 569 -18.67 -0.04 4.23
CA ASP A 569 -18.79 -1.47 4.54
C ASP A 569 -17.57 -1.92 5.37
N CYS A 570 -17.79 -2.90 6.22
CA CYS A 570 -16.85 -3.16 7.29
C CYS A 570 -15.52 -3.72 6.77
N ILE A 571 -14.42 -3.26 7.38
CA ILE A 571 -13.09 -3.76 7.04
C ILE A 571 -12.87 -5.11 7.72
N VAL A 572 -12.71 -6.15 6.90
CA VAL A 572 -12.43 -7.53 7.33
C VAL A 572 -10.93 -7.79 7.31
N SER A 573 -10.40 -8.39 8.37
CA SER A 573 -9.00 -8.81 8.46
C SER A 573 -8.88 -10.29 8.86
N PHE A 574 -7.72 -10.89 8.65
CA PHE A 574 -7.47 -12.29 8.98
C PHE A 574 -6.14 -12.43 9.69
N SER A 575 -6.10 -13.17 10.79
CA SER A 575 -4.87 -13.56 11.47
C SER A 575 -4.97 -14.99 11.98
N ASP A 576 -3.83 -15.63 12.15
CA ASP A 576 -3.75 -16.96 12.75
C ASP A 576 -4.11 -16.89 14.25
N SER A 577 -5.01 -17.76 14.72
CA SER A 577 -5.47 -17.78 16.12
C SER A 577 -4.35 -17.99 17.13
N SER A 578 -3.26 -18.65 16.70
CA SER A 578 -2.08 -18.90 17.52
C SER A 578 -1.20 -17.65 17.70
N LYS A 579 -1.49 -16.56 16.97
CA LYS A 579 -0.70 -15.32 16.92
C LYS A 579 -1.49 -14.08 17.32
N ALA A 580 -2.80 -14.18 17.50
CA ALA A 580 -3.67 -13.05 17.82
C ALA A 580 -3.73 -12.80 19.34
N LEU A 581 -3.39 -11.59 19.77
CA LEU A 581 -3.60 -11.14 21.14
C LEU A 581 -4.89 -10.32 21.22
N PHE A 582 -5.76 -10.67 22.16
CA PHE A 582 -6.99 -9.93 22.43
C PHE A 582 -6.67 -8.73 23.33
N VAL A 583 -6.48 -7.54 22.73
CA VAL A 583 -6.52 -6.29 23.47
C VAL A 583 -7.81 -5.57 23.09
N PRO A 584 -8.90 -5.70 23.86
CA PRO A 584 -10.05 -4.82 23.68
C PRO A 584 -9.57 -3.40 23.97
N LEU A 585 -9.47 -2.56 22.93
CA LEU A 585 -9.40 -1.12 23.18
C LEU A 585 -10.69 -0.73 23.89
N PRO A 586 -10.62 0.09 24.96
CA PRO A 586 -11.83 0.58 25.59
C PRO A 586 -12.66 1.30 24.51
N PRO A 587 -13.96 1.01 24.40
CA PRO A 587 -14.81 1.72 23.46
C PRO A 587 -14.67 3.23 23.71
N LEU A 588 -14.59 4.01 22.63
CA LEU A 588 -14.76 5.46 22.74
C LEU A 588 -16.07 5.72 23.48
N ASN A 589 -15.98 6.42 24.62
CA ASN A 589 -17.10 6.66 25.52
C ASN A 589 -18.28 7.24 24.73
N HIS A 590 -19.43 6.58 24.82
CA HIS A 590 -20.51 6.68 23.84
C HIS A 590 -21.47 7.84 24.11
N ASP A 591 -21.48 8.82 23.22
CA ASP A 591 -22.73 9.39 22.74
C ASP A 591 -22.89 8.91 21.29
N GLU A 592 -23.96 8.16 21.00
CA GLU A 592 -24.27 7.80 19.62
C GLU A 592 -24.53 9.07 18.82
N LEU A 593 -23.87 9.20 17.66
CA LEU A 593 -24.23 10.25 16.73
C LEU A 593 -25.70 10.07 16.32
N PRO A 594 -26.46 11.16 16.16
CA PRO A 594 -27.79 11.08 15.59
C PRO A 594 -27.75 10.28 14.28
N GLN A 595 -28.73 9.40 14.05
CA GLN A 595 -28.70 8.49 12.89
C GLN A 595 -28.52 9.21 11.55
N ASN A 596 -28.93 10.48 11.44
CA ASN A 596 -28.80 11.36 10.28
C ASN A 596 -27.45 12.07 10.14
N VAL A 597 -26.50 11.84 11.05
CA VAL A 597 -25.16 12.46 11.09
C VAL A 597 -24.10 11.39 10.87
N HIS A 598 -23.21 11.64 9.91
CA HIS A 598 -22.11 10.76 9.53
C HIS A 598 -20.76 11.45 9.73
N ILE A 599 -19.72 10.71 10.14
CA ILE A 599 -18.34 11.23 10.23
C ILE A 599 -17.67 11.06 8.87
N LEU A 600 -17.61 12.15 8.11
CA LEU A 600 -16.99 12.17 6.78
C LEU A 600 -15.46 12.20 6.84
N THR A 601 -14.89 12.79 7.89
CA THR A 601 -13.43 12.86 8.05
C THR A 601 -13.09 12.81 9.52
N LEU A 602 -12.15 11.94 9.88
CA LEU A 602 -11.46 11.94 11.16
C LEU A 602 -9.96 11.78 10.87
N GLU A 603 -9.21 12.87 10.96
CA GLU A 603 -7.81 12.91 10.54
C GLU A 603 -6.95 13.64 11.55
N ARG A 604 -5.80 13.08 11.91
CA ARG A 604 -4.78 13.82 12.66
C ARG A 604 -4.01 14.75 11.73
N VAL A 605 -3.99 16.04 12.04
CA VAL A 605 -3.24 17.09 11.33
C VAL A 605 -2.14 17.63 12.23
N SER A 606 -1.20 18.40 11.67
CA SER A 606 0.02 18.88 12.36
C SER A 606 -0.23 19.50 13.73
N ASN A 607 -1.35 20.20 13.92
CA ASN A 607 -1.69 20.91 15.16
C ASN A 607 -3.01 20.43 15.81
N GLY A 608 -3.51 19.23 15.49
CA GLY A 608 -4.76 18.74 16.08
C GLY A 608 -5.44 17.60 15.32
N ILE A 609 -6.76 17.53 15.44
CA ILE A 609 -7.60 16.55 14.75
C ILE A 609 -8.62 17.32 13.92
N LEU A 610 -8.68 17.02 12.62
CA LEU A 610 -9.72 17.45 11.70
C LEU A 610 -10.89 16.46 11.78
N ILE A 611 -12.05 16.95 12.20
CA ILE A 611 -13.30 16.19 12.21
C ILE A 611 -14.31 16.89 11.30
N ARG A 612 -14.93 16.16 10.37
CA ARG A 612 -16.04 16.66 9.54
C ARG A 612 -17.25 15.77 9.75
N PHE A 613 -18.37 16.40 10.05
CA PHE A 613 -19.68 15.75 10.12
C PHE A 613 -20.51 16.12 8.89
N GLU A 614 -21.23 15.14 8.34
CA GLU A 614 -22.21 15.36 7.29
C GLU A 614 -23.61 15.01 7.79
N HIS A 615 -24.56 15.91 7.57
CA HIS A 615 -25.98 15.57 7.61
C HIS A 615 -26.40 15.06 6.22
N PHE A 616 -26.64 13.77 6.12
CA PHE A 616 -26.77 13.11 4.82
C PHE A 616 -28.22 13.02 4.31
N PHE A 617 -29.21 13.43 5.12
CA PHE A 617 -30.57 13.69 4.69
C PHE A 617 -30.74 15.12 4.17
N ARG A 618 -31.45 15.30 3.05
CA ARG A 618 -31.98 16.59 2.58
C ARG A 618 -33.31 16.42 1.89
#